data_AF-A0A0J9UB17-F1
#
_entry.id   AF-A0A0J9UB17-F1
#
_cell.length_a   1.000
_cell.length_b   1.000
_cell.length_c   1.000
_cell.angle_alpha   90.00
_cell.angle_beta   90.00
_cell.angle_gamma   90.00
#
_symmetry.space_group_name_H-M   'P 1'
#
loop_
_entity.id
_entity.type
_entity.pdbx_description
1 polymer ?
#
loop_
_entity_poly.entity_id
_entity_poly.type
_entity_poly.pdbx_seq_one_letter_code
_entity_poly.pdbx_strand_id
1 'polypeptide(L)'
;MSNSIDQLAKDCTRGFEVLNLQLENPAVANIVKSDELARLKNEQSRFTRWKRNAGAHTLDQKLQNNTRVKIQAIRLLSHIQRLLEDAHAITVGDQVPWDQINDEEDSQSEDERESLDSSPETEMEQVLAHIANAIGNLSYLGATLREPLADGRITDETSPYEPFDVQHVRSKYPAVDKVIAERLGKDISARRKLFQGQDSTELSSYPSGGPPADEPTLETLFNELDLEDLN
;
A
#
# COMPACT_ATOMS: atom_id res chain seq x y z
N MET A 1 22.33 -14.06 -10.53
CA MET A 1 22.52 -13.71 -9.10
C MET A 1 21.14 -13.62 -8.48
N SER A 2 20.80 -14.49 -7.51
CA SER A 2 19.51 -14.37 -6.84
C SER A 2 19.57 -13.18 -5.90
N ASN A 3 18.96 -12.07 -6.29
CA ASN A 3 18.89 -10.89 -5.45
C ASN A 3 18.04 -11.21 -4.22
N SER A 4 18.68 -11.33 -3.06
CA SER A 4 18.03 -11.47 -1.76
C SER A 4 17.24 -10.18 -1.47
N ILE A 5 16.09 -10.32 -0.81
CA ILE A 5 15.27 -9.21 -0.31
C ILE A 5 16.11 -8.27 0.55
N ASP A 6 17.02 -8.82 1.37
CA ASP A 6 17.94 -8.03 2.19
C ASP A 6 18.84 -7.13 1.34
N GLN A 7 19.45 -7.69 0.29
CA GLN A 7 20.33 -6.96 -0.60
C GLN A 7 19.57 -5.85 -1.35
N LEU A 8 18.41 -6.18 -1.93
CA LEU A 8 17.57 -5.19 -2.61
C LEU A 8 17.11 -4.07 -1.67
N ALA A 9 16.77 -4.40 -0.42
CA ALA A 9 16.38 -3.39 0.56
C ALA A 9 17.56 -2.46 0.94
N LYS A 10 18.78 -2.99 1.01
CA LYS A 10 20.00 -2.18 1.18
C LYS A 10 20.25 -1.29 -0.02
N ASP A 11 20.11 -1.82 -1.24
CA ASP A 11 20.30 -1.07 -2.47
C ASP A 11 19.29 0.07 -2.61
N CYS A 12 18.00 -0.17 -2.30
CA CYS A 12 17.00 0.90 -2.24
C CYS A 12 17.34 1.95 -1.17
N THR A 13 17.80 1.53 0.02
CA THR A 13 18.20 2.47 1.10
C THR A 13 19.29 3.41 0.60
N ARG A 14 20.32 2.86 -0.05
CA ARG A 14 21.41 3.62 -0.66
C ARG A 14 20.93 4.54 -1.79
N GLY A 15 20.02 4.07 -2.64
CA GLY A 15 19.43 4.88 -3.71
C GLY A 15 18.73 6.14 -3.17
N PHE A 16 17.94 5.99 -2.10
CA PHE A 16 17.34 7.15 -1.42
C PHE A 16 18.39 8.11 -0.84
N GLU A 17 19.45 7.60 -0.20
CA GLU A 17 20.52 8.44 0.37
C GLU A 17 21.24 9.25 -0.71
N VAL A 18 21.61 8.60 -1.82
CA VAL A 18 22.28 9.25 -2.95
C VAL A 18 21.39 10.34 -3.54
N LEU A 19 20.12 10.04 -3.81
CA LEU A 19 19.19 10.99 -4.42
C LEU A 19 18.93 12.19 -3.50
N ASN A 20 18.78 11.99 -2.19
CA ASN A 20 18.63 13.09 -1.24
C ASN A 20 19.86 14.01 -1.22
N LEU A 21 21.07 13.45 -1.20
CA LEU A 21 22.31 14.23 -1.24
C LEU A 21 22.41 15.06 -2.53
N GLN A 22 21.99 14.47 -3.65
CA GLN A 22 22.00 15.14 -4.95
C GLN A 22 21.00 16.30 -5.00
N LEU A 23 19.79 16.10 -4.48
CA LEU A 23 18.75 17.13 -4.44
C LEU A 23 19.05 18.25 -3.42
N GLU A 24 19.88 18.00 -2.42
CA GLU A 24 20.38 19.03 -1.49
C GLU A 24 21.47 19.92 -2.12
N ASN A 25 22.00 19.56 -3.30
CA ASN A 25 22.99 20.36 -4.00
C ASN A 25 22.34 21.61 -4.63
N PRO A 26 22.81 22.84 -4.32
CA PRO A 26 22.21 24.08 -4.82
C PRO A 26 22.20 24.22 -6.34
N ALA A 27 23.05 23.49 -7.07
CA ALA A 27 23.02 23.47 -8.54
C ALA A 27 21.81 22.71 -9.11
N VAL A 28 21.34 21.66 -8.41
CA VAL A 28 20.22 20.80 -8.81
C VAL A 28 18.92 21.25 -8.15
N ALA A 29 18.99 21.86 -6.96
CA ALA A 29 17.85 22.39 -6.23
C ALA A 29 17.09 23.51 -6.98
N ASN A 30 17.71 24.15 -7.98
CA ASN A 30 17.03 25.11 -8.85
C ASN A 30 16.17 24.45 -9.95
N ILE A 31 16.40 23.16 -10.22
CA ILE A 31 15.72 22.37 -11.25
C ILE A 31 14.55 21.58 -10.64
N VAL A 32 14.70 21.13 -9.40
CA VAL A 32 13.73 20.29 -8.68
C VAL A 32 12.92 21.14 -7.69
N LYS A 33 11.60 20.99 -7.71
CA LYS A 33 10.69 21.72 -6.81
C LYS A 33 10.98 21.32 -5.36
N SER A 34 10.99 22.29 -4.43
CA SER A 34 11.16 22.02 -2.98
C SER A 34 10.18 20.95 -2.44
N ASP A 35 8.98 20.89 -3.02
CA ASP A 35 7.96 19.88 -2.68
C ASP A 35 8.39 18.44 -3.07
N GLU A 36 9.12 18.26 -4.16
CA GLU A 36 9.61 16.93 -4.60
C GLU A 36 10.65 16.37 -3.63
N LEU A 37 11.53 17.22 -3.08
CA LEU A 37 12.47 16.83 -2.03
C LEU A 37 11.74 16.41 -0.74
N ALA A 38 10.71 17.15 -0.34
CA ALA A 38 9.91 16.81 0.83
C ALA A 38 9.18 15.46 0.63
N ARG A 39 8.59 15.24 -0.55
CA ARG A 39 7.96 13.96 -0.94
C ARG A 39 8.97 12.81 -0.91
N LEU A 40 10.16 12.98 -1.47
CA LEU A 40 11.20 11.94 -1.44
C LEU A 40 11.60 11.56 -0.01
N LYS A 41 11.81 12.54 0.87
CA LYS A 41 12.12 12.30 2.29
C LYS A 41 11.00 11.58 3.03
N ASN A 42 9.75 11.91 2.71
CA ASN A 42 8.58 11.19 3.23
C ASN A 42 8.58 9.72 2.77
N GLU A 43 8.82 9.47 1.48
CA GLU A 43 8.87 8.10 0.94
C GLU A 43 10.03 7.29 1.51
N GLN A 44 11.21 7.88 1.68
CA GLN A 44 12.33 7.23 2.37
C GLN A 44 11.95 6.83 3.81
N SER A 45 11.23 7.70 4.51
CA SER A 45 10.76 7.43 5.87
C SER A 45 9.74 6.29 5.91
N ARG A 46 8.80 6.26 4.96
CA ARG A 46 7.82 5.17 4.79
C ARG A 46 8.50 3.84 4.46
N PHE A 47 9.46 3.85 3.53
CA PHE A 47 10.25 2.67 3.18
C PHE A 47 11.05 2.14 4.37
N THR A 48 11.69 3.03 5.14
CA THR A 48 12.45 2.65 6.34
C THR A 48 11.53 2.04 7.40
N ARG A 49 10.34 2.61 7.60
CA ARG A 49 9.32 2.04 8.50
C ARG A 49 8.92 0.64 8.04
N TRP A 50 8.65 0.45 6.75
CA TRP A 50 8.34 -0.87 6.20
C TRP A 50 9.47 -1.88 6.45
N LYS A 51 10.72 -1.53 6.13
CA LYS A 51 11.90 -2.39 6.32
C LYS A 51 12.03 -2.88 7.76
N ARG A 52 11.83 -1.97 8.73
CA ARG A 52 11.82 -2.30 10.17
C ARG A 52 10.65 -3.22 10.52
N ASN A 53 9.43 -2.88 10.08
CA ASN A 53 8.21 -3.61 10.44
C ASN A 53 8.13 -5.01 9.82
N ALA A 54 8.58 -5.19 8.59
CA ALA A 54 8.65 -6.47 7.91
C ALA A 54 9.84 -7.32 8.40
N GLY A 55 10.84 -6.69 9.02
CA GLY A 55 12.10 -7.32 9.36
C GLY A 55 12.82 -7.80 8.10
N ALA A 56 13.10 -6.89 7.16
CA ALA A 56 13.63 -7.21 5.82
C ALA A 56 14.82 -8.19 5.84
N HIS A 57 15.73 -8.04 6.82
CA HIS A 57 16.88 -8.92 7.04
C HIS A 57 16.50 -10.40 7.30
N THR A 58 15.31 -10.64 7.84
CA THR A 58 14.75 -11.97 8.15
C THR A 58 13.64 -12.37 7.19
N LEU A 59 13.20 -11.46 6.31
CA LEU A 59 12.01 -11.64 5.48
C LEU A 59 12.21 -12.75 4.45
N ASP A 60 13.43 -12.89 3.91
CA ASP A 60 13.81 -13.99 3.03
C ASP A 60 13.59 -15.37 3.67
N GLN A 61 13.89 -15.49 4.97
CA GLN A 61 13.71 -16.72 5.75
C GLN A 61 12.23 -16.92 6.12
N LYS A 62 11.56 -15.85 6.59
CA LYS A 62 10.12 -15.88 6.90
C LYS A 62 9.26 -16.29 5.69
N LEU A 63 9.68 -15.91 4.49
CA LEU A 63 8.99 -16.20 3.23
C LEU A 63 9.50 -17.46 2.52
N GLN A 64 10.35 -18.27 3.15
CA GLN A 64 10.93 -19.46 2.53
C GLN A 64 9.85 -20.41 1.98
N ASN A 65 8.74 -20.57 2.71
CA ASN A 65 7.63 -21.44 2.33
C ASN A 65 6.53 -20.71 1.52
N ASN A 66 6.65 -19.40 1.30
CA ASN A 66 5.67 -18.58 0.60
C ASN A 66 6.29 -17.91 -0.63
N THR A 67 6.72 -18.75 -1.58
CA THR A 67 7.51 -18.34 -2.76
C THR A 67 6.82 -17.27 -3.60
N ARG A 68 5.49 -17.30 -3.70
CA ARG A 68 4.73 -16.29 -4.47
C ARG A 68 4.88 -14.90 -3.85
N VAL A 69 4.71 -14.81 -2.52
CA VAL A 69 4.86 -13.54 -1.79
C VAL A 69 6.32 -13.07 -1.81
N LYS A 70 7.27 -14.01 -1.70
CA LYS A 70 8.70 -13.73 -1.87
C LYS A 70 9.02 -13.10 -3.22
N ILE A 71 8.53 -13.70 -4.32
CA ILE A 71 8.73 -13.17 -5.67
C ILE A 71 8.11 -11.78 -5.80
N GLN A 72 6.92 -11.56 -5.23
CA GLN A 72 6.27 -10.26 -5.30
C GLN A 72 7.05 -9.17 -4.54
N ALA A 73 7.58 -9.48 -3.36
CA ALA A 73 8.44 -8.57 -2.62
C ALA A 73 9.72 -8.22 -3.41
N ILE A 74 10.38 -9.21 -4.02
CA ILE A 74 11.55 -9.00 -4.89
C ILE A 74 11.20 -8.09 -6.08
N ARG A 75 10.05 -8.31 -6.73
CA ARG A 75 9.60 -7.49 -7.87
C ARG A 75 9.38 -6.03 -7.47
N LEU A 76 8.68 -5.80 -6.36
CA LEU A 76 8.41 -4.45 -5.86
C LEU A 76 9.70 -3.72 -5.46
N LEU A 77 10.62 -4.39 -4.75
CA LEU A 77 11.91 -3.80 -4.40
C LEU A 77 12.77 -3.50 -5.63
N SER A 78 12.81 -4.42 -6.60
CA SER A 78 13.54 -4.19 -7.86
C SER A 78 12.93 -3.03 -8.65
N HIS A 79 11.60 -2.85 -8.58
CA HIS A 79 10.93 -1.72 -9.23
C HIS A 79 11.28 -0.40 -8.55
N ILE A 80 11.26 -0.33 -7.22
CA ILE A 80 11.70 0.86 -6.46
C ILE A 80 13.16 1.19 -6.78
N GLN A 81 14.03 0.18 -6.84
CA GLN A 81 15.42 0.39 -7.19
C GLN A 81 15.58 1.06 -8.57
N ARG A 82 14.89 0.55 -9.60
CA ARG A 82 14.94 1.15 -10.94
C ARG A 82 14.42 2.58 -10.94
N LEU A 83 13.30 2.85 -10.27
CA LEU A 83 12.76 4.21 -10.17
C LEU A 83 13.74 5.18 -9.47
N LEU A 84 14.48 4.71 -8.47
CA LEU A 84 15.53 5.52 -7.82
C LEU A 84 16.73 5.76 -8.75
N GLU A 85 17.09 4.77 -9.58
CA GLU A 85 18.13 4.90 -10.60
C GLU A 85 17.69 5.89 -11.71
N ASP A 86 16.44 5.81 -12.16
CA ASP A 86 15.84 6.73 -13.15
C ASP A 86 15.80 8.16 -12.61
N ALA A 87 15.30 8.36 -11.38
CA ALA A 87 15.30 9.67 -10.72
C ALA A 87 16.73 10.23 -10.58
N HIS A 88 17.69 9.38 -10.23
CA HIS A 88 19.08 9.79 -10.15
C HIS A 88 19.62 10.23 -11.52
N ALA A 89 19.39 9.44 -12.58
CA ALA A 89 19.81 9.76 -13.95
C ALA A 89 19.26 11.12 -14.43
N ILE A 90 18.00 11.42 -14.10
CA ILE A 90 17.38 12.72 -14.33
C ILE A 90 18.13 13.83 -13.58
N THR A 91 18.38 13.66 -12.27
CA THR A 91 19.02 14.70 -11.44
C THR A 91 20.49 14.98 -11.77
N VAL A 92 21.20 14.03 -12.36
CA VAL A 92 22.59 14.23 -12.82
C VAL A 92 22.67 14.70 -14.28
N GLY A 93 21.55 14.69 -15.01
CA GLY A 93 21.48 15.06 -16.42
C GLY A 93 21.93 13.95 -17.39
N ASP A 94 22.06 12.71 -16.93
CA ASP A 94 22.36 11.55 -17.78
C ASP A 94 21.14 11.14 -18.62
N GLN A 95 19.94 11.46 -18.15
CA GLN A 95 18.66 11.26 -18.84
C GLN A 95 17.91 12.59 -18.92
N VAL A 96 17.42 12.93 -20.11
CA VAL A 96 16.54 14.09 -20.31
C VAL A 96 15.12 13.69 -19.93
N PRO A 97 14.45 14.42 -19.02
CA PRO A 97 13.06 14.15 -18.67
C PRO A 97 12.12 14.27 -19.87
N TRP A 98 11.09 13.43 -19.94
CA TRP A 98 10.10 13.50 -21.04
C TRP A 98 9.38 14.85 -21.10
N ASP A 99 9.22 15.55 -19.97
CA ASP A 99 8.60 16.87 -19.90
C ASP A 99 9.48 18.00 -20.50
N GLN A 100 10.75 17.70 -20.81
CA GLN A 100 11.73 18.64 -21.38
C GLN A 100 12.11 18.30 -22.81
N ILE A 101 11.54 17.23 -23.38
CA ILE A 101 11.72 16.89 -24.79
C ILE A 101 10.83 17.84 -25.60
N ASN A 102 11.45 18.75 -26.34
CA ASN A 102 10.72 19.68 -27.20
C ASN A 102 10.30 18.96 -28.49
N ASP A 103 9.12 18.35 -28.47
CA ASP A 103 8.50 17.82 -29.69
C ASP A 103 7.92 18.98 -30.49
N GLU A 104 8.71 19.54 -31.42
CA GLU A 104 8.29 20.61 -32.35
C GLU A 104 7.18 20.18 -33.34
N GLU A 105 6.55 19.01 -33.17
CA GLU A 105 5.55 18.45 -34.08
C GLU A 105 4.15 18.21 -33.47
N ASP A 106 3.86 18.56 -32.21
CA ASP A 106 2.49 18.46 -31.68
C ASP A 106 1.76 19.80 -31.72
N SER A 107 1.25 20.12 -32.91
CA SER A 107 0.12 21.05 -33.07
C SER A 107 -1.17 20.42 -32.53
N GLN A 108 -1.21 20.11 -31.23
CA GLN A 108 -2.45 19.71 -30.57
C GLN A 108 -3.22 20.98 -30.20
N SER A 109 -4.38 21.14 -30.86
CA SER A 109 -5.36 22.19 -30.60
C SER A 109 -5.66 22.34 -29.12
N GLU A 110 -5.69 23.58 -28.62
CA GLU A 110 -5.90 23.94 -27.21
C GLU A 110 -7.26 23.52 -26.60
N ASP A 111 -8.10 22.79 -27.34
CA ASP A 111 -9.51 22.53 -27.00
C ASP A 111 -9.79 21.15 -26.36
N GLU A 112 -8.76 20.32 -26.12
CA GLU A 112 -8.90 18.99 -25.46
C GLU A 112 -8.19 18.89 -24.09
N ARG A 113 -7.77 20.01 -23.50
CA ARG A 113 -7.31 20.04 -22.10
C ARG A 113 -8.52 20.02 -21.15
N GLU A 114 -9.33 18.98 -21.22
CA GLU A 114 -10.20 18.64 -20.10
C GLU A 114 -9.29 18.33 -18.92
N SER A 115 -9.34 19.23 -17.95
CA SER A 115 -8.73 19.17 -16.62
C SER A 115 -8.95 17.81 -15.94
N LEU A 116 -8.10 16.83 -16.26
CA LEU A 116 -7.82 15.71 -15.36
C LEU A 116 -6.91 16.23 -14.25
N ASP A 117 -7.55 16.82 -13.23
CA ASP A 117 -6.96 17.25 -11.97
C ASP A 117 -6.27 16.04 -11.29
N SER A 118 -4.99 15.79 -11.61
CA SER A 118 -4.01 14.89 -10.94
C SER A 118 -2.98 14.21 -11.86
N SER A 119 -2.92 14.51 -13.16
CA SER A 119 -1.82 13.96 -13.98
C SER A 119 -0.49 14.61 -13.57
N PRO A 120 0.60 13.83 -13.38
CA PRO A 120 1.90 14.37 -12.98
C PRO A 120 2.41 15.36 -14.04
N GLU A 121 2.87 16.53 -13.61
CA GLU A 121 3.34 17.59 -14.52
C GLU A 121 4.75 17.32 -15.03
N THR A 122 5.56 16.55 -14.28
CA THR A 122 6.96 16.26 -14.58
C THR A 122 7.25 14.76 -14.49
N GLU A 123 8.31 14.28 -15.17
CA GLU A 123 8.77 12.90 -15.02
C GLU A 123 9.16 12.60 -13.57
N MET A 124 9.76 13.58 -12.88
CA MET A 124 10.14 13.44 -11.47
C MET A 124 8.91 13.24 -10.57
N GLU A 125 7.84 14.00 -10.75
CA GLU A 125 6.58 13.82 -10.02
C GLU A 125 5.98 12.43 -10.25
N GLN A 126 6.01 11.95 -11.51
CA GLN A 126 5.55 10.62 -11.87
C GLN A 126 6.37 9.52 -11.19
N VAL A 127 7.70 9.64 -11.23
CA VAL A 127 8.63 8.68 -10.59
C VAL A 127 8.38 8.62 -9.08
N LEU A 128 8.23 9.76 -8.41
CA LEU A 128 7.92 9.82 -6.98
C LEU A 128 6.56 9.19 -6.65
N ALA A 129 5.54 9.42 -7.48
CA ALA A 129 4.23 8.78 -7.31
C ALA A 129 4.33 7.25 -7.47
N HIS A 130 5.10 6.77 -8.43
CA HIS A 130 5.33 5.34 -8.63
C HIS A 130 6.09 4.70 -7.45
N ILE A 131 7.09 5.40 -6.89
CA ILE A 131 7.80 4.96 -5.67
C ILE A 131 6.81 4.85 -4.50
N ALA A 132 5.97 5.88 -4.29
CA ALA A 132 4.97 5.89 -3.23
C ALA A 132 3.98 4.72 -3.32
N ASN A 133 3.52 4.43 -4.55
CA ASN A 133 2.62 3.30 -4.82
C ASN A 133 3.33 1.95 -4.55
N ALA A 134 4.58 1.79 -4.98
CA ALA A 134 5.34 0.57 -4.75
C ALA A 134 5.61 0.32 -3.24
N ILE A 135 5.91 1.37 -2.47
CA ILE A 135 6.06 1.29 -1.01
C ILE A 135 4.72 0.97 -0.33
N GLY A 136 3.61 1.53 -0.83
CA GLY A 136 2.26 1.19 -0.38
C GLY A 136 1.98 -0.30 -0.56
N ASN A 137 2.28 -0.85 -1.73
CA ASN A 137 2.12 -2.28 -2.04
C ASN A 137 3.01 -3.17 -1.15
N LEU A 138 4.25 -2.75 -0.88
CA LEU A 138 5.13 -3.45 0.07
C LEU A 138 4.57 -3.44 1.50
N SER A 139 4.00 -2.32 1.92
CA SER A 139 3.39 -2.18 3.25
C SER A 139 2.18 -3.09 3.41
N TYR A 140 1.33 -3.17 2.39
CA TYR A 140 0.22 -4.13 2.35
C TYR A 140 0.70 -5.58 2.42
N LEU A 141 1.74 -5.92 1.65
CA LEU A 141 2.35 -7.25 1.67
C LEU A 141 2.99 -7.56 3.04
N GLY A 142 3.58 -6.58 3.71
CA GLY A 142 4.12 -6.74 5.07
C GLY A 142 3.04 -6.94 6.14
N ALA A 143 1.90 -6.25 6.03
CA ALA A 143 0.77 -6.40 6.95
C ALA A 143 0.13 -7.79 6.84
N THR A 144 -0.12 -8.26 5.61
CA THR A 144 -0.67 -9.59 5.33
C THR A 144 0.23 -10.75 5.77
N LEU A 145 1.52 -10.49 6.00
CA LEU A 145 2.48 -11.47 6.53
C LEU A 145 2.61 -11.45 8.06
N ARG A 146 2.07 -10.42 8.74
CA ARG A 146 2.13 -10.28 10.19
C ARG A 146 0.98 -11.02 10.87
N GLU A 147 -0.17 -11.14 10.21
CA GLU A 147 -1.15 -12.14 10.63
C GLU A 147 -0.49 -13.51 10.49
N PRO A 148 -0.43 -14.32 11.57
CA PRO A 148 -0.36 -15.75 11.38
C PRO A 148 -1.52 -16.03 10.42
N LEU A 149 -1.22 -16.58 9.24
CA LEU A 149 -2.25 -17.26 8.48
C LEU A 149 -2.82 -18.26 9.48
N ALA A 150 -3.94 -17.92 10.13
CA ALA A 150 -4.65 -18.81 11.04
C ALA A 150 -4.69 -20.12 10.30
N ASP A 151 -4.02 -21.13 10.87
CA ASP A 151 -3.52 -22.34 10.23
C ASP A 151 -3.99 -22.56 8.80
N GLY A 152 -3.10 -22.97 7.90
CA GLY A 152 -3.46 -23.51 6.57
C GLY A 152 -4.48 -24.67 6.55
N ARG A 153 -5.15 -24.97 7.66
CA ARG A 153 -6.57 -25.35 7.65
C ARG A 153 -7.40 -24.17 7.14
N ILE A 154 -7.50 -24.14 5.82
CA ILE A 154 -8.77 -23.88 5.15
C ILE A 154 -9.81 -24.75 5.89
N THR A 155 -10.39 -24.25 6.97
CA THR A 155 -11.62 -24.85 7.46
C THR A 155 -12.58 -24.66 6.32
N ASP A 156 -13.13 -25.77 5.86
CA ASP A 156 -14.03 -25.94 4.71
C ASP A 156 -15.35 -25.16 4.86
N GLU A 157 -15.38 -24.19 5.76
CA GLU A 157 -16.45 -23.23 5.94
C GLU A 157 -16.34 -22.19 4.84
N THR A 158 -16.87 -22.60 3.69
CA THR A 158 -17.34 -21.74 2.60
C THR A 158 -17.93 -20.48 3.22
N SER A 159 -17.33 -19.32 2.92
CA SER A 159 -17.83 -18.05 3.43
C SER A 159 -19.30 -17.92 3.04
N PRO A 160 -20.23 -17.50 3.93
CA PRO A 160 -21.64 -17.35 3.56
C PRO A 160 -21.82 -16.34 2.41
N TYR A 161 -20.83 -15.50 2.15
CA TYR A 161 -20.80 -14.51 1.07
C TYR A 161 -20.28 -15.07 -0.27
N GLU A 162 -19.65 -16.24 -0.29
CA GLU A 162 -19.02 -16.82 -1.49
C GLU A 162 -20.00 -17.02 -2.65
N PRO A 163 -21.20 -17.59 -2.46
CA PRO A 163 -22.16 -17.72 -3.56
C PRO A 163 -22.58 -16.36 -4.14
N PHE A 164 -22.71 -15.35 -3.28
CA PHE A 164 -23.12 -14.00 -3.68
C PHE A 164 -22.00 -13.26 -4.42
N ASP A 165 -20.75 -13.39 -3.99
CA ASP A 165 -19.62 -12.75 -4.63
C ASP A 165 -19.29 -13.40 -5.99
N VAL A 166 -19.40 -14.72 -6.11
CA VAL A 166 -19.31 -15.42 -7.41
C VAL A 166 -20.43 -14.96 -8.34
N GLN A 167 -21.66 -14.86 -7.83
CA GLN A 167 -22.79 -14.39 -8.62
C GLN A 167 -22.63 -12.93 -9.05
N HIS A 168 -22.09 -12.07 -8.17
CA HIS A 168 -21.80 -10.67 -8.49
C HIS A 168 -20.81 -10.56 -9.65
N VAL A 169 -19.72 -11.33 -9.61
CA VAL A 169 -18.72 -11.35 -10.70
C VAL A 169 -19.34 -11.84 -12.01
N ARG A 170 -20.13 -12.92 -11.97
CA ARG A 170 -20.81 -13.46 -13.16
C ARG A 170 -21.79 -12.45 -13.77
N SER A 171 -22.54 -11.74 -12.94
CA SER A 171 -23.50 -10.75 -13.40
C SER A 171 -22.81 -9.52 -13.99
N LYS A 172 -21.68 -9.10 -13.41
CA LYS A 172 -20.95 -7.91 -13.84
C LYS A 172 -20.09 -8.17 -15.09
N TYR A 173 -19.59 -9.39 -15.24
CA TYR A 173 -18.73 -9.80 -16.35
C TYR A 173 -19.27 -11.08 -17.02
N PRO A 174 -20.38 -11.01 -17.76
CA PRO A 174 -21.06 -12.18 -18.30
C PRO A 174 -20.25 -12.93 -19.37
N ALA A 175 -19.29 -12.26 -20.01
CA ALA A 175 -18.39 -12.86 -21.01
C ALA A 175 -17.16 -13.56 -20.39
N VAL A 176 -16.97 -13.48 -19.07
CA VAL A 176 -15.80 -14.08 -18.42
C VAL A 176 -15.99 -15.58 -18.23
N ASP A 177 -14.91 -16.35 -18.38
CA ASP A 177 -14.95 -17.79 -18.16
C ASP A 177 -15.45 -18.14 -16.75
N LYS A 178 -16.26 -19.19 -16.66
CA LYS A 178 -16.95 -19.59 -15.43
C LYS A 178 -15.98 -19.92 -14.29
N VAL A 179 -14.84 -20.52 -14.60
CA VAL A 179 -13.80 -20.88 -13.61
C VAL A 179 -13.11 -19.61 -13.10
N ILE A 180 -12.89 -18.64 -13.98
CA ILE A 180 -12.32 -17.34 -13.60
C ILE A 180 -13.31 -16.55 -12.71
N ALA A 181 -14.59 -16.55 -13.06
CA ALA A 181 -15.63 -15.91 -12.26
C ALA A 181 -15.72 -16.51 -10.84
N GLU A 182 -15.65 -17.85 -10.75
CA GLU A 182 -15.67 -18.57 -9.48
C GLU A 182 -14.45 -18.24 -8.62
N ARG A 183 -13.25 -18.24 -9.21
CA ARG A 183 -12.01 -17.90 -8.50
C ARG A 183 -12.04 -16.46 -8.00
N LEU A 184 -12.48 -15.52 -8.83
CA LEU A 184 -12.54 -14.11 -8.44
C LEU A 184 -13.58 -13.87 -7.34
N GLY A 185 -14.75 -14.50 -7.41
CA GLY A 185 -15.76 -14.42 -6.35
C GLY A 185 -15.24 -14.98 -5.02
N LYS A 186 -14.55 -16.13 -5.06
CA LYS A 186 -13.88 -16.73 -3.89
C LYS A 186 -12.83 -15.81 -3.30
N ASP A 187 -12.00 -15.18 -4.14
CA ASP A 187 -10.97 -14.24 -3.69
C ASP A 187 -11.59 -12.98 -3.04
N ILE A 188 -12.72 -12.48 -3.56
CA ILE A 188 -13.47 -11.36 -2.96
C ILE A 188 -13.99 -11.75 -1.58
N SER A 189 -14.60 -12.94 -1.44
CA SER A 189 -15.10 -13.41 -0.15
C SER A 189 -14.00 -13.67 0.87
N ALA A 190 -12.85 -14.23 0.44
CA ALA A 190 -11.68 -14.39 1.29
C ALA A 190 -11.18 -13.03 1.79
N ARG A 191 -11.16 -12.01 0.93
CA ARG A 191 -10.81 -10.64 1.29
C ARG A 191 -11.81 -10.03 2.29
N ARG A 192 -13.12 -10.26 2.15
CA ARG A 192 -14.11 -9.79 3.14
C ARG A 192 -13.92 -10.45 4.50
N LYS A 193 -13.66 -11.76 4.52
CA LYS A 193 -13.40 -12.52 5.77
C LYS A 193 -12.16 -11.99 6.49
N LEU A 194 -11.12 -11.63 5.74
CA LEU A 194 -9.93 -10.96 6.28
C LEU A 194 -10.29 -9.67 7.03
N PHE A 195 -11.12 -8.80 6.44
CA PHE A 195 -11.53 -7.55 7.10
C PHE A 195 -12.44 -7.77 8.31
N GLN A 196 -13.36 -8.74 8.27
CA GLN A 196 -14.21 -9.07 9.44
C GLN A 196 -13.40 -9.56 10.64
N GLY A 197 -12.32 -10.30 10.40
CA GLY A 197 -11.39 -10.72 11.46
C GLY A 197 -10.59 -9.55 12.05
N GLN A 198 -10.29 -8.53 11.24
CA GLN A 198 -9.56 -7.34 11.67
C GLN A 198 -10.42 -6.45 12.59
N ASP A 199 -11.69 -6.23 12.25
CA ASP A 199 -12.64 -5.48 13.11
C ASP A 199 -12.84 -6.15 14.49
N SER A 200 -12.83 -7.49 14.51
CA SER A 200 -12.95 -8.28 15.74
C SER A 200 -11.69 -8.22 16.62
N THR A 201 -10.52 -8.04 16.00
CA THR A 201 -9.23 -7.94 16.70
C THR A 201 -9.04 -6.57 17.32
N GLU A 202 -9.57 -5.51 16.71
CA GLU A 202 -9.58 -4.16 17.31
C GLU A 202 -10.46 -4.13 18.58
N LEU A 203 -11.60 -4.80 18.59
CA LEU A 203 -12.48 -4.96 19.76
C LEU A 203 -11.87 -5.81 20.89
N SER A 204 -10.97 -6.74 20.58
CA SER A 204 -10.30 -7.60 21.59
C SER A 204 -9.13 -6.90 22.30
N SER A 205 -8.76 -5.68 21.92
CA SER A 205 -7.63 -4.93 22.49
C SER A 205 -7.98 -4.14 23.77
N TYR A 206 -9.22 -4.22 24.25
CA TYR A 206 -9.58 -3.76 25.60
C TYR A 206 -9.17 -4.82 26.64
N PRO A 207 -8.41 -4.45 27.70
CA PRO A 207 -8.02 -5.39 28.73
C PRO A 207 -9.26 -5.87 29.47
N SER A 208 -9.61 -7.14 29.29
CA SER A 208 -10.54 -7.87 30.16
C SER A 208 -9.92 -7.92 31.56
N GLY A 209 -10.46 -7.09 32.46
CA GLY A 209 -10.06 -7.03 33.86
C GLY A 209 -11.26 -6.84 34.77
N GLY A 210 -11.67 -7.91 35.45
CA GLY A 210 -12.48 -7.86 36.67
C GLY A 210 -13.81 -8.64 36.63
N PRO A 211 -14.22 -9.29 37.73
CA PRO A 211 -15.51 -9.99 37.84
C PRO A 211 -16.69 -8.99 37.82
N PRO A 212 -17.94 -9.44 37.54
CA PRO A 212 -19.02 -8.53 37.23
C PRO A 212 -19.43 -7.80 38.51
N ALA A 213 -19.19 -6.49 38.56
CA ALA A 213 -19.99 -5.61 39.39
C ALA A 213 -21.30 -5.41 38.64
N ASP A 214 -22.42 -5.60 39.34
CA ASP A 214 -23.78 -5.47 38.82
C ASP A 214 -23.93 -4.17 38.01
N GLU A 215 -23.98 -4.29 36.68
CA GLU A 215 -24.30 -3.18 35.80
C GLU A 215 -25.79 -2.84 35.97
N PRO A 216 -26.14 -1.59 36.28
CA PRO A 216 -27.53 -1.19 36.39
C PRO A 216 -28.18 -1.28 35.01
N THR A 217 -29.24 -2.08 34.89
CA THR A 217 -30.02 -2.25 33.66
C THR A 217 -30.54 -0.90 33.16
N LEU A 218 -30.72 -0.76 31.84
CA LEU A 218 -31.22 0.47 31.18
C LEU A 218 -32.54 1.01 31.75
N GLU A 219 -33.36 0.17 32.40
CA GLU A 219 -34.57 0.64 33.12
C GLU A 219 -34.25 1.47 34.37
N THR A 220 -33.11 1.22 35.03
CA THR A 220 -32.65 1.97 36.20
C THR A 220 -32.18 3.38 35.81
N LEU A 221 -31.51 3.51 34.66
CA LEU A 221 -31.01 4.81 34.16
C LEU A 221 -32.13 5.69 33.58
N PHE A 222 -33.23 5.10 33.12
CA PHE A 222 -34.39 5.86 32.64
C PHE A 222 -35.25 6.42 33.79
N ASN A 223 -35.27 5.79 34.96
CA ASN A 223 -36.02 6.27 36.12
C ASN A 223 -35.28 7.34 36.95
N GLU A 224 -33.99 7.57 36.69
CA GLU A 224 -33.17 8.56 37.40
C GLU A 224 -33.10 9.92 36.68
N LEU A 225 -33.76 10.05 35.52
CA LEU A 225 -33.79 11.26 34.70
C LEU A 225 -35.12 12.02 34.72
N ASP A 226 -36.11 11.56 35.47
CA ASP A 226 -37.38 12.29 35.66
C ASP A 226 -37.51 12.79 37.10
N LEU A 227 -37.63 14.12 37.21
CA LEU A 227 -38.00 14.94 38.37
C LEU A 227 -36.86 15.31 39.34
N GLU A 228 -36.19 16.42 39.05
CA GLU A 228 -36.01 17.56 39.98
C GLU A 228 -35.18 18.66 39.27
N ASP A 229 -35.83 19.47 38.42
CA ASP A 229 -35.43 20.88 38.15
C ASP A 229 -36.48 21.62 37.29
N LEU A 230 -37.75 21.47 37.66
CA LEU A 230 -38.82 22.38 37.25
C LEU A 230 -39.68 22.69 38.49
N ASN A 231 -39.13 23.50 39.39
CA ASN A 231 -39.69 24.78 39.85
C ASN A 231 -38.82 25.43 40.93
#